data_AF-A0A3S9EKG9-F1
#
_entry.id   AF-A0A3S9EKG9-F1
#
_cell.length_a   1.000
_cell.length_b   1.000
_cell.length_c   1.000
_cell.angle_alpha   90.00
_cell.angle_beta   90.00
_cell.angle_gamma   90.00
#
_symmetry.space_group_name_H-M   'P 1'
#
loop_
_entity.id
_entity.type
_entity.pdbx_description
1 polymer ?
#
loop_
_entity_poly.entity_id
_entity_poly.type
_entity_poly.pdbx_seq_one_letter_code
_entity_poly.pdbx_strand_id
1 'polypeptide(L)'
;MQRSRRAAIAACMFLAIAASPGVSLAQTADELYASGVKARQAQHFDEAADLLKRALALKPGNADVLVQLGFAELGRNDLPAAREAFSRALSLAPAYQDASFGLAEVEFRSGNLDAALPLAESVVRAEPGNADAAALVETIRKAKQAAAGSKMKPAPAAAVPAKKAPPRRADPVAGLMQQGRRLRAAGKLPEAEQAYRRALRLAPKNTDILVALGLVVGSGQRFDEAGHFFDRALAIDPGLLDARLGKVRLAIWQGDLPRARALADEALASAPDNVEVLNLDARIALLEADYRRAEQSFQRAFAVDPRNAEALVGIGDVRRAEGDDAAARLAYRQALAIEPGSADIEQRLAVPPPRKWRLDIGTEMSDLSDGLGDWTDSSAGLAYRLSPATTISGRSRVATRYGHTDVQVEGRIDQAFSPAFSAYALAAATPDADFLARYSIGAGASWQVMAPARQFGPVSLNIDARYDDFANAGVTTISPRVQGYILDGRLGLSARWVHAEDDIGTRADGYVLRADLVVTPRFNLFGGYADAPEISDGTLVPTRTVFGGLSWDVSDPLTLRASLAHEQRPTFDRTIFGLGLTARF
;
A
#
# COMPACT_ATOMS: atom_id res chain seq x y z
N MET A 1 -44.98 -22.22 18.72
CA MET A 1 -44.71 -20.78 18.48
C MET A 1 -43.77 -20.09 19.49
N GLN A 2 -43.25 -20.77 20.53
CA GLN A 2 -42.24 -20.20 21.44
C GLN A 2 -40.77 -20.56 21.09
N ARG A 3 -40.53 -21.51 20.16
CA ARG A 3 -39.17 -21.92 19.72
C ARG A 3 -38.54 -20.97 18.69
N SER A 4 -39.33 -20.22 17.93
CA SER A 4 -38.85 -19.27 16.90
C SER A 4 -38.41 -17.90 17.44
N ARG A 5 -38.57 -17.62 18.75
CA ARG A 5 -38.11 -16.37 19.37
C ARG A 5 -36.68 -16.45 19.91
N ARG A 6 -36.13 -17.65 20.19
CA ARG A 6 -34.76 -17.79 20.70
C ARG A 6 -33.69 -17.57 19.62
N ALA A 7 -33.96 -17.97 18.38
CA ALA A 7 -33.08 -17.68 17.24
C ALA A 7 -33.02 -16.17 16.91
N ALA A 8 -34.13 -15.44 17.05
CA ALA A 8 -34.16 -13.99 16.84
C ALA A 8 -33.49 -13.20 17.98
N ILE A 9 -33.52 -13.71 19.22
CA ILE A 9 -32.90 -13.04 20.38
C ILE A 9 -31.38 -13.29 20.43
N ALA A 10 -30.88 -14.44 19.94
CA ALA A 10 -29.43 -14.65 19.78
C ALA A 10 -28.84 -13.71 18.71
N ALA A 11 -29.55 -13.48 17.60
CA ALA A 11 -29.16 -12.49 16.59
C ALA A 11 -29.21 -11.04 17.13
N CYS A 12 -30.13 -10.72 18.05
CA CYS A 12 -30.20 -9.39 18.69
C CYS A 12 -29.18 -9.22 19.83
N MET A 13 -28.79 -10.28 20.54
CA MET A 13 -27.72 -10.20 21.56
C MET A 13 -26.31 -10.14 20.95
N PHE A 14 -26.10 -10.64 19.72
CA PHE A 14 -24.87 -10.40 18.97
C PHE A 14 -24.74 -8.96 18.42
N LEU A 15 -25.86 -8.25 18.23
CA LEU A 15 -25.85 -6.79 18.06
C LEU A 15 -25.58 -6.03 19.37
N ALA A 16 -25.77 -6.68 20.52
CA ALA A 16 -25.51 -6.08 21.83
C ALA A 16 -24.09 -6.34 22.37
N ILE A 17 -23.38 -7.39 21.92
CA ILE A 17 -21.97 -7.63 22.29
C ILE A 17 -21.00 -7.01 21.26
N ALA A 18 -21.49 -6.66 20.07
CA ALA A 18 -20.90 -5.60 19.24
C ALA A 18 -21.18 -4.18 19.79
N ALA A 19 -21.92 -4.09 20.90
CA ALA A 19 -22.18 -2.87 21.65
C ALA A 19 -21.59 -2.92 23.07
N SER A 20 -20.32 -3.32 23.18
CA SER A 20 -19.41 -2.37 23.83
C SER A 20 -18.87 -1.46 22.73
N PRO A 21 -19.56 -0.37 22.37
CA PRO A 21 -18.74 0.79 22.11
C PRO A 21 -18.04 1.00 23.45
N GLY A 22 -16.70 0.97 23.47
CA GLY A 22 -16.05 1.98 24.29
C GLY A 22 -16.83 3.24 23.98
N VAL A 23 -17.55 3.77 24.97
CA VAL A 23 -18.50 4.85 24.82
C VAL A 23 -17.71 6.01 24.22
N SER A 24 -17.61 6.01 22.90
CA SER A 24 -17.53 7.16 22.06
C SER A 24 -18.92 7.74 22.26
N LEU A 25 -19.07 8.47 23.38
CA LEU A 25 -19.91 9.66 23.40
C LEU A 25 -19.76 10.24 22.00
N ALA A 26 -20.84 10.27 21.23
CA ALA A 26 -20.81 10.88 19.90
C ALA A 26 -20.13 12.23 20.09
N GLN A 27 -18.86 12.33 19.68
CA GLN A 27 -18.02 13.43 20.13
C GLN A 27 -18.71 14.70 19.67
N THR A 28 -19.02 15.57 20.61
CA THR A 28 -19.74 16.79 20.28
C THR A 28 -18.88 17.61 19.33
N ALA A 29 -19.49 18.49 18.53
CA ALA A 29 -18.73 19.37 17.65
C ALA A 29 -17.65 20.16 18.41
N ASP A 30 -17.91 20.49 19.67
CA ASP A 30 -17.02 21.27 20.53
C ASP A 30 -15.86 20.40 21.08
N GLU A 31 -16.11 19.11 21.39
CA GLU A 31 -15.05 18.14 21.73
C GLU A 31 -14.13 17.87 20.53
N LEU A 32 -14.70 17.66 19.34
CA LEU A 32 -13.93 17.46 18.11
C LEU A 32 -13.09 18.70 17.77
N TYR A 33 -13.65 19.89 17.94
CA TYR A 33 -12.92 21.14 17.78
C TYR A 33 -11.75 21.24 18.77
N ALA A 34 -11.98 21.00 20.06
CA ALA A 34 -10.94 21.07 21.08
C ALA A 34 -9.81 20.05 20.83
N SER A 35 -10.15 18.80 20.48
CA SER A 35 -9.19 17.77 20.11
C SER A 35 -8.41 18.14 18.85
N GLY A 36 -9.09 18.66 17.82
CA GLY A 36 -8.45 19.11 16.58
C GLY A 36 -7.45 20.25 16.80
N VAL A 37 -7.81 21.25 17.62
CA VAL A 37 -6.90 22.34 18.01
C VAL A 37 -5.70 21.81 18.78
N LYS A 38 -5.90 20.90 19.73
CA LYS A 38 -4.82 20.28 20.51
C LYS A 38 -3.86 19.48 19.61
N ALA A 39 -4.39 18.69 18.68
CA ALA A 39 -3.59 17.95 17.70
C ALA A 39 -2.78 18.90 16.81
N ARG A 40 -3.37 20.02 16.36
CA ARG A 40 -2.68 21.04 15.56
C ARG A 40 -1.52 21.68 16.33
N GLN A 41 -1.74 22.03 17.61
CA GLN A 41 -0.70 22.58 18.48
C GLN A 41 0.44 21.59 18.74
N ALA A 42 0.13 20.29 18.80
CA ALA A 42 1.11 19.20 18.87
C ALA A 42 1.77 18.88 17.50
N GLN A 43 1.49 19.66 16.45
CA GLN A 43 1.97 19.45 15.08
C GLN A 43 1.53 18.12 14.43
N HIS A 44 0.48 17.48 14.95
CA HIS A 44 -0.17 16.32 14.35
C HIS A 44 -1.21 16.78 13.31
N PHE A 45 -0.74 17.35 12.20
CA PHE A 45 -1.61 18.09 11.28
C PHE A 45 -2.62 17.23 10.52
N ASP A 46 -2.30 15.95 10.23
CA ASP A 46 -3.23 15.01 9.61
C ASP A 46 -4.43 14.71 10.52
N GLU A 47 -4.15 14.34 11.78
CA GLU A 47 -5.15 14.08 12.81
C GLU A 47 -6.00 15.33 13.08
N ALA A 48 -5.36 16.50 13.16
CA ALA A 48 -6.05 17.78 13.36
C ALA A 48 -7.04 18.07 12.23
N ALA A 49 -6.62 17.93 10.97
CA ALA A 49 -7.48 18.17 9.81
C ALA A 49 -8.70 17.22 9.80
N ASP A 50 -8.51 15.95 10.11
CA ASP A 50 -9.59 14.95 10.15
C ASP A 50 -10.61 15.26 11.26
N LEU A 51 -10.13 15.59 12.47
CA LEU A 51 -10.98 15.98 13.60
C LEU A 51 -11.77 17.26 13.29
N LEU A 52 -11.13 18.26 12.70
CA LEU A 52 -11.75 19.54 12.36
C LEU A 52 -12.75 19.42 11.20
N LYS A 53 -12.49 18.56 10.20
CA LYS A 53 -13.47 18.21 9.15
C LYS A 53 -14.72 17.56 9.73
N ARG A 54 -14.57 16.66 10.71
CA ARG A 54 -15.69 16.06 11.44
C ARG A 54 -16.45 17.09 12.28
N ALA A 55 -15.75 17.98 12.99
CA ALA A 55 -16.39 19.08 13.72
C ALA A 55 -17.21 19.99 12.78
N LEU A 56 -16.64 20.31 11.61
CA LEU A 56 -17.29 21.11 10.58
C LEU A 56 -18.51 20.40 9.98
N ALA A 57 -18.46 19.07 9.79
CA ALA A 57 -19.61 18.31 9.30
C ALA A 57 -20.81 18.39 10.27
N LEU A 58 -20.56 18.49 11.57
CA LEU A 58 -21.61 18.67 12.58
C LEU A 58 -22.10 20.12 12.69
N LYS A 59 -21.22 21.11 12.49
CA LYS A 59 -21.55 22.55 12.48
C LYS A 59 -20.93 23.25 11.24
N PRO A 60 -21.55 23.15 10.05
CA PRO A 60 -20.94 23.61 8.78
C PRO A 60 -20.64 25.10 8.65
N GLY A 61 -21.27 25.94 9.48
CA GLY A 61 -21.12 27.40 9.49
C GLY A 61 -20.20 27.94 10.59
N ASN A 62 -19.38 27.09 11.24
CA ASN A 62 -18.47 27.55 12.29
C ASN A 62 -17.16 28.11 11.69
N ALA A 63 -17.00 29.44 11.72
CA ALA A 63 -15.82 30.12 11.21
C ALA A 63 -14.53 29.74 11.97
N ASP A 64 -14.60 29.53 13.29
CA ASP A 64 -13.43 29.15 14.11
C ASP A 64 -12.89 27.79 13.69
N VAL A 65 -13.78 26.81 13.44
CA VAL A 65 -13.40 25.48 12.95
C VAL A 65 -12.72 25.58 11.57
N LEU A 66 -13.24 26.43 10.68
CA LEU A 66 -12.65 26.66 9.36
C LEU A 66 -11.27 27.32 9.45
N VAL A 67 -11.06 28.26 10.36
CA VAL A 67 -9.74 28.86 10.60
C VAL A 67 -8.74 27.83 11.11
N GLN A 68 -9.13 27.03 12.12
CA GLN A 68 -8.28 25.98 12.65
C GLN A 68 -7.97 24.91 11.59
N LEU A 69 -8.95 24.57 10.75
CA LEU A 69 -8.76 23.64 9.63
C LEU A 69 -7.79 24.23 8.61
N GLY A 70 -7.93 25.51 8.26
CA GLY A 70 -7.01 26.21 7.36
C GLY A 70 -5.57 26.16 7.87
N PHE A 71 -5.34 26.38 9.18
CA PHE A 71 -4.01 26.26 9.77
C PHE A 71 -3.50 24.81 9.83
N ALA A 72 -4.37 23.82 10.04
CA ALA A 72 -3.99 22.41 9.98
C ALA A 72 -3.56 22.01 8.56
N GLU A 73 -4.32 22.42 7.53
CA GLU A 73 -3.98 22.16 6.12
C GLU A 73 -2.71 22.92 5.69
N LEU A 74 -2.49 24.14 6.21
CA LEU A 74 -1.24 24.88 6.02
C LEU A 74 -0.03 24.15 6.63
N GLY A 75 -0.22 23.48 7.78
CA GLY A 75 0.79 22.61 8.40
C GLY A 75 1.05 21.31 7.62
N ARG A 76 0.04 20.80 6.91
CA ARG A 76 0.16 19.70 5.92
C ARG A 76 0.79 20.14 4.59
N ASN A 77 1.03 21.44 4.42
CA ASN A 77 1.46 22.07 3.17
C ASN A 77 0.45 21.91 2.01
N ASP A 78 -0.84 21.67 2.31
CA ASP A 78 -1.93 21.65 1.33
C ASP A 78 -2.47 23.07 1.14
N LEU A 79 -1.76 23.86 0.31
CA LEU A 79 -2.09 25.26 0.05
C LEU A 79 -3.51 25.45 -0.56
N PRO A 80 -3.98 24.59 -1.51
CA PRO A 80 -5.34 24.67 -2.01
C PRO A 80 -6.41 24.46 -0.92
N ALA A 81 -6.29 23.42 -0.08
CA ALA A 81 -7.27 23.15 0.97
C ALA A 81 -7.25 24.25 2.05
N ALA A 82 -6.06 24.74 2.42
CA ALA A 82 -5.92 25.86 3.33
C ALA A 82 -6.58 27.14 2.77
N ARG A 83 -6.36 27.45 1.49
CA ARG A 83 -7.01 28.59 0.80
C ARG A 83 -8.53 28.49 0.87
N GLU A 84 -9.08 27.32 0.58
CA GLU A 84 -10.53 27.10 0.62
C GLU A 84 -11.09 27.34 2.02
N ALA A 85 -10.46 26.74 3.04
CA ALA A 85 -10.88 26.86 4.43
C ALA A 85 -10.87 28.32 4.91
N PHE A 86 -9.77 29.07 4.69
CA PHE A 86 -9.69 30.48 5.08
C PHE A 86 -10.66 31.36 4.28
N SER A 87 -10.83 31.11 2.98
CA SER A 87 -11.78 31.87 2.16
C SER A 87 -13.23 31.66 2.62
N ARG A 88 -13.58 30.44 3.01
CA ARG A 88 -14.89 30.12 3.61
C ARG A 88 -15.07 30.72 5.00
N ALA A 89 -14.01 30.76 5.81
CA ALA A 89 -14.06 31.47 7.09
C ALA A 89 -14.34 32.97 6.88
N LEU A 90 -13.69 33.61 5.90
CA LEU A 90 -13.88 35.02 5.57
C LEU A 90 -15.22 35.33 4.90
N SER A 91 -15.83 34.37 4.20
CA SER A 91 -17.20 34.56 3.68
C SER A 91 -18.25 34.54 4.79
N LEU A 92 -18.00 33.81 5.89
CA LEU A 92 -18.85 33.79 7.08
C LEU A 92 -18.56 34.97 8.02
N ALA A 93 -17.29 35.33 8.17
CA ALA A 93 -16.82 36.39 9.05
C ALA A 93 -15.73 37.25 8.34
N PRO A 94 -16.13 38.28 7.57
CA PRO A 94 -15.18 39.08 6.77
C PRO A 94 -14.12 39.85 7.57
N ALA A 95 -14.34 40.07 8.86
CA ALA A 95 -13.42 40.77 9.76
C ALA A 95 -12.52 39.83 10.59
N TYR A 96 -12.53 38.53 10.31
CA TYR A 96 -11.74 37.54 11.06
C TYR A 96 -10.25 37.68 10.71
N GLN A 97 -9.47 38.24 11.64
CA GLN A 97 -8.07 38.58 11.39
C GLN A 97 -7.18 37.34 11.20
N ASP A 98 -7.33 36.30 12.02
CA ASP A 98 -6.57 35.05 11.86
C ASP A 98 -6.79 34.39 10.49
N ALA A 99 -8.02 34.46 9.96
CA ALA A 99 -8.35 33.93 8.64
C ALA A 99 -7.70 34.77 7.53
N SER A 100 -7.68 36.10 7.69
CA SER A 100 -6.99 37.01 6.77
C SER A 100 -5.47 36.82 6.80
N PHE A 101 -4.91 36.59 7.98
CA PHE A 101 -3.49 36.27 8.17
C PHE A 101 -3.13 34.93 7.53
N GLY A 102 -3.91 33.88 7.81
CA GLY A 102 -3.71 32.56 7.21
C GLY A 102 -3.83 32.57 5.69
N LEU A 103 -4.80 33.31 5.13
CA LEU A 103 -4.92 33.49 3.69
C LEU A 103 -3.74 34.26 3.10
N ALA A 104 -3.25 35.32 3.78
CA ALA A 104 -2.05 36.04 3.35
C ALA A 104 -0.82 35.12 3.31
N GLU A 105 -0.67 34.22 4.28
CA GLU A 105 0.42 33.25 4.32
C GLU A 105 0.31 32.22 3.19
N VAL A 106 -0.90 31.73 2.91
CA VAL A 106 -1.17 30.83 1.77
C VAL A 106 -0.83 31.51 0.44
N GLU A 107 -1.25 32.76 0.23
CA GLU A 107 -0.93 33.49 -1.00
C GLU A 107 0.57 33.77 -1.12
N PHE A 108 1.24 34.08 -0.02
CA PHE A 108 2.68 34.26 0.00
C PHE A 108 3.44 32.98 -0.38
N ARG A 109 3.11 31.84 0.25
CA ARG A 109 3.69 30.52 -0.08
C ARG A 109 3.36 30.06 -1.49
N SER A 110 2.20 30.47 -2.02
CA SER A 110 1.82 30.22 -3.43
C SER A 110 2.55 31.12 -4.43
N GLY A 111 3.36 32.08 -3.98
CA GLY A 111 4.06 33.04 -4.83
C GLY A 111 3.20 34.22 -5.31
N ASN A 112 1.96 34.35 -4.85
CA ASN A 112 1.01 35.38 -5.24
C ASN A 112 1.22 36.66 -4.40
N LEU A 113 2.38 37.29 -4.55
CA LEU A 113 2.80 38.44 -3.73
C LEU A 113 1.84 39.64 -3.82
N ASP A 114 1.15 39.81 -4.96
CA ASP A 114 0.19 40.88 -5.18
C ASP A 114 -1.12 40.70 -4.41
N ALA A 115 -1.52 39.44 -4.16
CA ALA A 115 -2.68 39.12 -3.33
C ALA A 115 -2.32 39.06 -1.83
N ALA A 116 -1.12 38.55 -1.52
CA ALA A 116 -0.66 38.37 -0.13
C ALA A 116 -0.45 39.69 0.62
N LEU A 117 0.15 40.69 -0.03
CA LEU A 117 0.51 41.95 0.63
C LEU A 117 -0.69 42.73 1.20
N PRO A 118 -1.77 43.02 0.42
CA PRO A 118 -2.91 43.78 0.96
C PRO A 118 -3.64 43.04 2.10
N LEU A 119 -3.67 41.71 2.08
CA LEU A 119 -4.24 40.88 3.15
C LEU A 119 -3.39 40.97 4.43
N ALA A 120 -2.07 40.84 4.33
CA ALA A 120 -1.18 40.99 5.49
C ALA A 120 -1.22 42.43 6.05
N GLU A 121 -1.28 43.45 5.19
CA GLU A 121 -1.39 44.86 5.60
C GLU A 121 -2.75 45.20 6.24
N SER A 122 -3.84 44.52 5.87
CA SER A 122 -5.12 44.68 6.57
C SER A 122 -5.06 44.14 7.99
N VAL A 123 -4.36 43.01 8.21
CA VAL A 123 -4.17 42.44 9.55
C VAL A 123 -3.36 43.38 10.43
N VAL A 124 -2.24 43.92 9.93
CA VAL A 124 -1.43 44.89 10.69
C VAL A 124 -2.20 46.18 11.00
N ARG A 125 -3.10 46.63 10.11
CA ARG A 125 -3.96 47.81 10.39
C ARG A 125 -4.99 47.52 11.47
N ALA A 126 -5.57 46.33 11.50
CA ALA A 126 -6.53 45.92 12.52
C ALA A 126 -5.83 45.63 13.87
N GLU A 127 -4.63 45.07 13.82
CA GLU A 127 -3.84 44.65 14.98
C GLU A 127 -2.40 45.19 14.90
N PRO A 128 -2.16 46.47 15.21
CA PRO A 128 -0.82 47.07 15.10
C PRO A 128 0.27 46.41 15.96
N GLY A 129 -0.13 45.63 16.98
CA GLY A 129 0.78 44.87 17.85
C GLY A 129 1.09 43.44 17.40
N ASN A 130 0.51 42.97 16.28
CA ASN A 130 0.71 41.60 15.79
C ASN A 130 2.09 41.49 15.09
N ALA A 131 3.08 40.99 15.84
CA ALA A 131 4.46 40.86 15.37
C ALA A 131 4.59 39.91 14.17
N ASP A 132 3.80 38.85 14.13
CA ASP A 132 3.82 37.85 13.04
C ASP A 132 3.29 38.46 11.73
N ALA A 133 2.20 39.22 11.80
CA ALA A 133 1.66 39.95 10.65
C ALA A 133 2.64 41.02 10.15
N ALA A 134 3.30 41.76 11.05
CA ALA A 134 4.31 42.75 10.68
C ALA A 134 5.52 42.10 9.98
N ALA A 135 6.01 40.96 10.51
CA ALA A 135 7.11 40.20 9.92
C ALA A 135 6.74 39.62 8.54
N LEU A 136 5.51 39.12 8.39
CA LEU A 136 4.99 38.63 7.11
C LEU A 136 4.94 39.75 6.06
N VAL A 137 4.45 40.94 6.42
CA VAL A 137 4.45 42.12 5.54
C VAL A 137 5.87 42.48 5.09
N GLU A 138 6.84 42.53 6.01
CA GLU A 138 8.24 42.84 5.68
C GLU A 138 8.82 41.79 4.71
N THR A 139 8.54 40.51 4.97
CA THR A 139 9.00 39.39 4.16
C THR A 139 8.40 39.43 2.75
N ILE A 140 7.09 39.68 2.62
CA ILE A 140 6.41 39.84 1.33
C ILE A 140 6.99 41.04 0.58
N ARG A 141 7.27 42.17 1.24
CA ARG A 141 7.89 43.34 0.61
C ARG A 141 9.29 43.04 0.10
N LYS A 142 10.13 42.35 0.88
CA LYS A 142 11.46 41.90 0.44
C LYS A 142 11.37 40.96 -0.77
N ALA A 143 10.47 39.98 -0.73
CA ALA A 143 10.24 39.07 -1.85
C ALA A 143 9.77 39.82 -3.11
N LYS A 144 8.88 40.80 -2.96
CA LYS A 144 8.39 41.65 -4.06
C LYS A 144 9.48 42.57 -4.62
N GLN A 145 10.35 43.09 -3.77
CA GLN A 145 11.54 43.86 -4.17
C GLN A 145 12.58 42.99 -4.88
N ALA A 146 12.82 41.75 -4.45
CA ALA A 146 13.70 40.81 -5.13
C ALA A 146 13.14 40.42 -6.51
N ALA A 147 11.82 40.17 -6.60
CA ALA A 147 11.12 39.92 -7.86
C ALA A 147 11.13 41.15 -8.80
N ALA A 148 11.03 42.37 -8.24
CA ALA A 148 11.15 43.62 -8.99
C ALA A 148 12.59 43.94 -9.40
N GLY A 149 13.58 43.60 -8.58
CA GLY A 149 15.01 43.73 -8.88
C GLY A 149 15.50 42.75 -9.96
N SER A 150 14.79 41.63 -10.15
CA SER A 150 14.97 40.72 -11.29
C SER A 150 14.37 41.29 -12.60
N LYS A 151 13.38 42.19 -12.52
CA LYS A 151 12.91 43.00 -13.65
C LYS A 151 13.73 44.29 -13.74
N MET A 152 14.91 44.18 -14.32
CA MET A 152 15.73 45.34 -14.69
C MET A 152 14.90 46.31 -15.55
N LYS A 153 14.67 47.52 -15.02
CA LYS A 153 14.17 48.67 -15.80
C LYS A 153 15.09 48.86 -17.01
N PRO A 154 14.58 49.00 -18.25
CA PRO A 154 15.39 49.46 -19.35
C PRO A 154 15.77 50.91 -19.07
N ALA A 155 17.04 51.17 -18.81
CA ALA A 155 17.57 52.54 -18.83
C ALA A 155 17.54 53.06 -20.28
N PRO A 156 17.23 54.35 -20.51
CA PRO A 156 17.25 54.93 -21.85
C PRO A 156 18.70 54.97 -22.33
N ALA A 157 18.98 54.23 -23.40
CA ALA A 157 20.31 54.22 -24.01
C ALA A 157 20.57 55.57 -24.68
N ALA A 158 21.36 56.41 -24.02
CA ALA A 158 22.17 57.40 -24.71
C ALA A 158 23.10 56.66 -25.68
N ALA A 159 23.00 57.03 -26.95
CA ALA A 159 23.79 56.48 -28.02
C ALA A 159 25.28 56.75 -27.82
N VAL A 160 26.05 55.67 -27.60
CA VAL A 160 27.48 55.62 -27.92
C VAL A 160 27.65 54.45 -28.89
N PRO A 161 28.25 54.65 -30.08
CA PRO A 161 28.27 53.63 -31.12
C PRO A 161 29.35 52.59 -30.81
N ALA A 162 28.97 51.52 -30.12
CA ALA A 162 29.77 50.31 -30.07
C ALA A 162 29.57 49.54 -31.39
N LYS A 163 30.67 49.34 -32.13
CA LYS A 163 30.73 48.54 -33.35
C LYS A 163 30.06 47.18 -33.12
N LYS A 164 29.04 46.87 -33.94
CA LYS A 164 28.35 45.57 -33.98
C LYS A 164 29.35 44.48 -34.32
N ALA A 165 29.65 43.60 -33.36
CA ALA A 165 30.10 42.25 -33.66
C ALA A 165 28.91 41.45 -34.24
N PRO A 166 29.12 40.57 -35.23
CA PRO A 166 28.04 39.78 -35.82
C PRO A 166 27.42 38.83 -34.77
N PRO A 167 26.11 38.52 -34.86
CA PRO A 167 25.47 37.59 -33.95
C PRO A 167 26.13 36.21 -34.09
N ARG A 168 26.66 35.67 -32.99
CA ARG A 168 27.06 34.25 -32.94
C ARG A 168 25.80 33.42 -33.25
N ARG A 169 25.78 32.73 -34.39
CA ARG A 169 24.75 31.72 -34.69
C ARG A 169 24.68 30.76 -33.50
N ALA A 170 23.51 30.63 -32.88
CA ALA A 170 23.29 29.62 -31.86
C ALA A 170 23.58 28.23 -32.45
N ASP A 171 24.33 27.40 -31.72
CA ASP A 171 24.66 26.04 -32.17
C ASP A 171 23.36 25.23 -32.35
N PRO A 172 23.03 24.83 -33.60
CA PRO A 172 21.80 24.09 -33.87
C PRO A 172 21.75 22.73 -33.16
N VAL A 173 22.90 22.11 -32.86
CA VAL A 173 22.96 20.84 -32.11
C VAL A 173 22.57 21.07 -30.65
N ALA A 174 23.18 22.07 -30.00
CA ALA A 174 22.85 22.43 -28.61
C ALA A 174 21.37 22.80 -28.43
N GLY A 175 20.79 23.54 -29.38
CA GLY A 175 19.37 23.89 -29.38
C GLY A 175 18.46 22.66 -29.47
N LEU A 176 18.77 21.72 -30.37
CA LEU A 176 18.01 20.46 -30.51
C LEU A 176 18.18 19.55 -29.29
N MET A 177 19.37 19.52 -28.68
CA MET A 177 19.60 18.78 -27.44
C MET A 177 18.79 19.34 -26.27
N GLN A 178 18.76 20.67 -26.11
CA GLN A 178 17.94 21.30 -25.07
C GLN A 178 16.45 21.05 -25.31
N GLN A 179 15.99 21.13 -26.56
CA GLN A 179 14.63 20.80 -26.93
C GLN A 179 14.29 19.35 -26.58
N GLY A 180 15.13 18.39 -26.96
CA GLY A 180 14.94 16.98 -26.64
C GLY A 180 14.89 16.72 -25.13
N ARG A 181 15.74 17.39 -24.34
CA ARG A 181 15.74 17.26 -22.86
C ARG A 181 14.43 17.74 -22.26
N ARG A 182 13.91 18.89 -22.71
CA ARG A 182 12.62 19.43 -22.26
C ARG A 182 11.45 18.52 -22.64
N LEU A 183 11.45 18.00 -23.87
CA LEU A 183 10.40 17.09 -24.34
C LEU A 183 10.42 15.77 -23.55
N ARG A 184 11.60 15.22 -23.28
CA ARG A 184 11.77 14.03 -22.44
C ARG A 184 11.24 14.27 -21.02
N ALA A 185 11.61 15.39 -20.40
CA ALA A 185 11.12 15.77 -19.08
C ALA A 185 9.60 15.95 -19.04
N ALA A 186 8.99 16.38 -20.15
CA ALA A 186 7.54 16.49 -20.31
C ALA A 186 6.84 15.17 -20.69
N GLY A 187 7.55 14.04 -20.72
CA GLY A 187 7.00 12.72 -21.11
C GLY A 187 6.71 12.57 -22.61
N LYS A 188 7.05 13.55 -23.44
CA LYS A 188 6.86 13.55 -24.90
C LYS A 188 7.99 12.79 -25.60
N LEU A 189 8.06 11.49 -25.36
CA LEU A 189 9.16 10.63 -25.80
C LEU A 189 9.32 10.58 -27.33
N PRO A 190 8.25 10.44 -28.15
CA PRO A 190 8.39 10.43 -29.60
C PRO A 190 8.98 11.74 -30.16
N GLU A 191 8.55 12.88 -29.64
CA GLU A 191 9.05 14.19 -30.07
C GLU A 191 10.49 14.44 -29.58
N ALA A 192 10.82 13.99 -28.37
CA ALA A 192 12.19 14.01 -27.87
C ALA A 192 13.13 13.20 -28.77
N GLU A 193 12.71 12.00 -29.17
CA GLU A 193 13.46 11.16 -30.11
C GLU A 193 13.68 11.87 -31.45
N GLN A 194 12.64 12.49 -32.01
CA GLN A 194 12.76 13.24 -33.28
C GLN A 194 13.77 14.40 -33.17
N ALA A 195 13.74 15.15 -32.06
CA ALA A 195 14.70 16.22 -31.81
C ALA A 195 16.14 15.69 -31.72
N TYR A 196 16.37 14.61 -30.99
CA TYR A 196 17.69 14.00 -30.88
C TYR A 196 18.17 13.37 -32.19
N ARG A 197 17.30 12.73 -32.99
CA ARG A 197 17.66 12.22 -34.33
C ARG A 197 18.06 13.36 -35.28
N ARG A 198 17.41 14.53 -35.19
CA ARG A 198 17.83 15.72 -35.93
C ARG A 198 19.20 16.19 -35.47
N ALA A 199 19.45 16.23 -34.15
CA ALA A 199 20.76 16.59 -33.60
C ALA A 199 21.84 15.62 -34.08
N LEU A 200 21.57 14.31 -34.10
CA LEU A 200 22.49 13.28 -34.54
C LEU A 200 22.85 13.42 -36.02
N ARG A 201 21.90 13.84 -36.89
CA ARG A 201 22.22 14.10 -38.31
C ARG A 201 23.22 15.24 -38.48
N LEU A 202 23.19 16.23 -37.60
CA LEU A 202 24.13 17.35 -37.62
C LEU A 202 25.49 17.01 -36.98
N ALA A 203 25.50 16.10 -36.00
CA ALA A 203 26.71 15.63 -35.32
C ALA A 203 26.70 14.10 -35.13
N PRO A 204 27.02 13.30 -36.17
CA PRO A 204 26.83 11.84 -36.17
C PRO A 204 27.67 11.04 -35.17
N LYS A 205 28.74 11.64 -34.65
CA LYS A 205 29.68 11.03 -33.69
C LYS A 205 29.60 11.67 -32.29
N ASN A 206 28.63 12.53 -32.03
CA ASN A 206 28.46 13.12 -30.71
C ASN A 206 27.85 12.07 -29.75
N THR A 207 28.62 11.70 -28.74
CA THR A 207 28.29 10.66 -27.75
C THR A 207 27.11 11.05 -26.86
N ASP A 208 26.97 12.32 -26.47
CA ASP A 208 25.85 12.80 -25.65
C ASP A 208 24.50 12.58 -26.36
N ILE A 209 24.46 12.79 -27.68
CA ILE A 209 23.26 12.56 -28.50
C ILE A 209 22.94 11.07 -28.56
N LEU A 210 23.96 10.22 -28.73
CA LEU A 210 23.81 8.77 -28.78
C LEU A 210 23.28 8.24 -27.44
N VAL A 211 23.85 8.68 -26.31
CA VAL A 211 23.36 8.32 -24.97
C VAL A 211 21.92 8.81 -24.76
N ALA A 212 21.61 10.06 -25.14
CA ALA A 212 20.26 10.61 -25.00
C ALA A 212 19.22 9.83 -25.83
N LEU A 213 19.58 9.41 -27.05
CA LEU A 213 18.75 8.54 -27.88
C LEU A 213 18.57 7.16 -27.26
N GLY A 214 19.65 6.53 -26.77
CA GLY A 214 19.58 5.24 -26.10
C GLY A 214 18.60 5.26 -24.91
N LEU A 215 18.66 6.31 -24.08
CA LEU A 215 17.74 6.47 -22.94
C LEU A 215 16.28 6.67 -23.38
N VAL A 216 16.01 7.54 -24.37
CA VAL A 216 14.63 7.78 -24.83
C VAL A 216 14.03 6.55 -25.51
N VAL A 217 14.78 5.91 -26.40
CA VAL A 217 14.32 4.73 -27.13
C VAL A 217 14.11 3.54 -26.18
N GLY A 218 15.01 3.36 -25.21
CA GLY A 218 14.88 2.32 -24.20
C GLY A 218 13.67 2.53 -23.28
N SER A 219 13.37 3.78 -22.90
CA SER A 219 12.15 4.10 -22.14
C SER A 219 10.86 3.80 -22.91
N GLY A 220 10.93 3.77 -24.25
CA GLY A 220 9.86 3.32 -25.13
C GLY A 220 9.84 1.80 -25.40
N GLN A 221 10.55 1.00 -24.60
CA GLN A 221 10.68 -0.46 -24.70
C GLN A 221 11.33 -0.99 -26.00
N ARG A 222 12.00 -0.14 -26.77
CA ARG A 222 12.77 -0.53 -27.96
C ARG A 222 14.21 -0.88 -27.57
N PHE A 223 14.36 -1.98 -26.83
CA PHE A 223 15.60 -2.28 -26.13
C PHE A 223 16.80 -2.56 -27.04
N ASP A 224 16.61 -3.30 -28.12
CA ASP A 224 17.71 -3.63 -29.06
C ASP A 224 18.29 -2.36 -29.70
N GLU A 225 17.42 -1.45 -30.12
CA GLU A 225 17.84 -0.19 -30.72
C GLU A 225 18.51 0.75 -29.70
N ALA A 226 18.02 0.78 -28.46
CA ALA A 226 18.68 1.49 -27.37
C ALA A 226 20.10 0.96 -27.13
N GLY A 227 20.26 -0.37 -27.11
CA GLY A 227 21.56 -1.04 -27.01
C GLY A 227 22.53 -0.61 -28.11
N HIS A 228 22.06 -0.56 -29.36
CA HIS A 228 22.87 -0.10 -30.48
C HIS A 228 23.36 1.35 -30.34
N PHE A 229 22.57 2.26 -29.78
CA PHE A 229 23.02 3.63 -29.54
C PHE A 229 24.11 3.70 -28.47
N PHE A 230 23.97 2.93 -27.37
CA PHE A 230 25.02 2.85 -26.35
C PHE A 230 26.30 2.20 -26.87
N ASP A 231 26.19 1.10 -27.64
CA ASP A 231 27.34 0.43 -28.24
C ASP A 231 28.08 1.34 -29.21
N ARG A 232 27.35 2.14 -30.01
CA ARG A 232 27.97 3.17 -30.88
C ARG A 232 28.68 4.26 -30.08
N ALA A 233 28.13 4.68 -28.94
CA ALA A 233 28.78 5.66 -28.08
C ALA A 233 30.08 5.09 -27.50
N LEU A 234 30.05 3.85 -27.03
CA LEU A 234 31.22 3.14 -26.48
C LEU A 234 32.28 2.78 -27.54
N ALA A 235 31.87 2.60 -28.81
CA ALA A 235 32.83 2.43 -29.91
C ALA A 235 33.62 3.72 -30.22
N ILE A 236 33.05 4.88 -29.90
CA ILE A 236 33.71 6.19 -30.07
C ILE A 236 34.55 6.52 -28.83
N ASP A 237 33.98 6.30 -27.65
CA ASP A 237 34.65 6.49 -26.36
C ASP A 237 34.39 5.27 -25.45
N PRO A 238 35.34 4.31 -25.39
CA PRO A 238 35.20 3.12 -24.56
C PRO A 238 35.10 3.41 -23.06
N GLY A 239 35.56 4.58 -22.59
CA GLY A 239 35.56 5.01 -21.19
C GLY A 239 34.29 5.76 -20.77
N LEU A 240 33.34 5.98 -21.69
CA LEU A 240 32.17 6.83 -21.46
C LEU A 240 31.22 6.21 -20.42
N LEU A 241 31.33 6.69 -19.18
CA LEU A 241 30.55 6.20 -18.04
C LEU A 241 29.03 6.29 -18.30
N ASP A 242 28.54 7.40 -18.87
CA ASP A 242 27.12 7.59 -19.16
C ASP A 242 26.53 6.51 -20.08
N ALA A 243 27.32 6.03 -21.05
CA ALA A 243 26.90 4.95 -21.93
C ALA A 243 26.93 3.58 -21.22
N ARG A 244 27.91 3.35 -20.34
CA ARG A 244 27.95 2.13 -19.49
C ARG A 244 26.74 2.08 -18.55
N LEU A 245 26.42 3.18 -17.88
CA LEU A 245 25.23 3.31 -17.03
C LEU A 245 23.93 3.18 -17.84
N GLY A 246 23.93 3.67 -19.08
CA GLY A 246 22.86 3.41 -20.04
C GLY A 246 22.59 1.91 -20.27
N LYS A 247 23.66 1.10 -20.40
CA LYS A 247 23.54 -0.36 -20.53
C LYS A 247 23.07 -1.04 -19.24
N VAL A 248 23.48 -0.56 -18.07
CA VAL A 248 22.94 -1.02 -16.77
C VAL A 248 21.42 -0.81 -16.72
N ARG A 249 20.96 0.42 -17.00
CA ARG A 249 19.52 0.75 -17.03
C ARG A 249 18.75 -0.09 -18.04
N LEU A 250 19.33 -0.34 -19.21
CA LEU A 250 18.72 -1.18 -20.24
C LEU A 250 18.49 -2.61 -19.74
N ALA A 251 19.47 -3.21 -19.07
CA ALA A 251 19.33 -4.54 -18.48
C ALA A 251 18.24 -4.58 -17.40
N ILE A 252 18.14 -3.54 -16.57
CA ILE A 252 17.03 -3.39 -15.59
C ILE A 252 15.69 -3.34 -16.32
N TRP A 253 15.53 -2.52 -17.36
CA TRP A 253 14.28 -2.42 -18.12
C TRP A 253 13.89 -3.72 -18.84
N GLN A 254 14.88 -4.55 -19.20
CA GLN A 254 14.66 -5.88 -19.77
C GLN A 254 14.30 -6.94 -18.72
N GLY A 255 14.44 -6.62 -17.41
CA GLY A 255 14.27 -7.58 -16.32
C GLY A 255 15.43 -8.58 -16.18
N ASP A 256 16.55 -8.37 -16.89
CA ASP A 256 17.75 -9.20 -16.82
C ASP A 256 18.63 -8.74 -15.64
N LEU A 257 18.19 -9.08 -14.43
CA LEU A 257 18.87 -8.71 -13.19
C LEU A 257 20.32 -9.25 -13.12
N PRO A 258 20.63 -10.51 -13.50
CA PRO A 258 22.00 -11.00 -13.50
C PRO A 258 22.94 -10.17 -14.38
N ARG A 259 22.48 -9.76 -15.56
CA ARG A 259 23.26 -8.89 -16.45
C ARG A 259 23.36 -7.47 -15.89
N ALA A 260 22.29 -6.93 -15.32
CA ALA A 260 22.31 -5.60 -14.70
C ALA A 260 23.33 -5.54 -13.57
N ARG A 261 23.37 -6.57 -12.71
CA ARG A 261 24.33 -6.74 -11.62
C ARG A 261 25.78 -6.75 -12.12
N ALA A 262 26.09 -7.59 -13.11
CA ALA A 262 27.44 -7.66 -13.67
C ALA A 262 27.92 -6.31 -14.24
N LEU A 263 27.06 -5.63 -15.00
CA LEU A 263 27.38 -4.32 -15.58
C LEU A 263 27.52 -3.22 -14.50
N ALA A 264 26.72 -3.28 -13.44
CA ALA A 264 26.80 -2.33 -12.33
C ALA A 264 28.09 -2.53 -11.51
N ASP A 265 28.51 -3.78 -11.29
CA ASP A 265 29.76 -4.11 -10.60
C ASP A 265 30.98 -3.59 -11.39
N GLU A 266 30.97 -3.74 -12.72
CA GLU A 266 32.00 -3.15 -13.60
C GLU A 266 32.04 -1.62 -13.51
N ALA A 267 30.87 -0.97 -13.53
CA ALA A 267 30.77 0.48 -13.41
C ALA A 267 31.28 0.96 -12.04
N LEU A 268 30.91 0.27 -10.96
CA LEU A 268 31.31 0.57 -9.58
C LEU A 268 32.82 0.37 -9.37
N ALA A 269 33.41 -0.66 -9.98
CA ALA A 269 34.86 -0.84 -9.95
C ALA A 269 35.62 0.32 -10.61
N SER A 270 35.06 0.90 -11.67
CA SER A 270 35.68 2.02 -12.38
C SER A 270 35.42 3.39 -11.75
N ALA A 271 34.30 3.55 -11.03
CA ALA A 271 33.84 4.82 -10.47
C ALA A 271 33.15 4.59 -9.11
N PRO A 272 33.90 4.23 -8.06
CA PRO A 272 33.34 3.71 -6.80
C PRO A 272 32.49 4.69 -6.02
N ASP A 273 32.74 6.00 -6.15
CA ASP A 273 32.03 7.07 -5.44
C ASP A 273 31.13 7.90 -6.37
N ASN A 274 30.88 7.42 -7.59
CA ASN A 274 29.94 8.09 -8.47
C ASN A 274 28.50 7.83 -8.00
N VAL A 275 27.78 8.92 -7.71
CA VAL A 275 26.42 8.89 -7.14
C VAL A 275 25.44 8.09 -8.00
N GLU A 276 25.48 8.24 -9.31
CA GLU A 276 24.57 7.54 -10.23
C GLU A 276 24.87 6.02 -10.27
N VAL A 277 26.15 5.64 -10.23
CA VAL A 277 26.57 4.24 -10.14
C VAL A 277 26.08 3.63 -8.84
N LEU A 278 26.23 4.33 -7.72
CA LEU A 278 25.76 3.89 -6.40
C LEU A 278 24.22 3.76 -6.35
N ASN A 279 23.48 4.72 -6.92
CA ASN A 279 22.02 4.66 -7.01
C ASN A 279 21.56 3.44 -7.84
N LEU A 280 22.21 3.16 -8.98
CA LEU A 280 21.89 2.00 -9.81
C LEU A 280 22.25 0.67 -9.14
N ASP A 281 23.41 0.59 -8.49
CA ASP A 281 23.80 -0.58 -7.70
C ASP A 281 22.78 -0.90 -6.60
N ALA A 282 22.34 0.15 -5.89
CA ALA A 282 21.36 0.04 -4.83
C ALA A 282 19.98 -0.36 -5.37
N ARG A 283 19.55 0.19 -6.52
CA ARG A 283 18.30 -0.18 -7.19
C ARG A 283 18.29 -1.65 -7.61
N ILE A 284 19.40 -2.15 -8.16
CA ILE A 284 19.52 -3.55 -8.55
C ILE A 284 19.48 -4.44 -7.29
N ALA A 285 20.17 -4.05 -6.22
CA ALA A 285 20.17 -4.80 -4.97
C ALA A 285 18.77 -4.87 -4.34
N LEU A 286 18.00 -3.78 -4.42
CA LEU A 286 16.61 -3.75 -4.01
C LEU A 286 15.74 -4.72 -4.83
N LEU A 287 15.94 -4.79 -6.15
CA LEU A 287 15.25 -5.73 -7.04
C LEU A 287 15.63 -7.20 -6.79
N GLU A 288 16.87 -7.44 -6.35
CA GLU A 288 17.37 -8.75 -5.92
C GLU A 288 16.90 -9.14 -4.50
N ALA A 289 16.20 -8.23 -3.80
CA ALA A 289 15.87 -8.32 -2.38
C ALA A 289 17.09 -8.44 -1.44
N ASP A 290 18.27 -8.00 -1.89
CA ASP A 290 19.44 -7.78 -1.04
C ASP A 290 19.36 -6.39 -0.40
N TYR A 291 18.47 -6.28 0.59
CA TYR A 291 18.19 -5.02 1.30
C TYR A 291 19.43 -4.46 2.01
N ARG A 292 20.35 -5.33 2.45
CA ARG A 292 21.58 -4.91 3.11
C ARG A 292 22.49 -4.17 2.13
N ARG A 293 22.72 -4.73 0.94
CA ARG A 293 23.52 -4.07 -0.11
C ARG A 293 22.82 -2.81 -0.61
N ALA A 294 21.50 -2.88 -0.82
CA ALA A 294 20.71 -1.73 -1.26
C ALA A 294 20.84 -0.55 -0.29
N GLU A 295 20.65 -0.80 1.01
CA GLU A 295 20.82 0.22 2.04
C GLU A 295 22.25 0.79 2.04
N GLN A 296 23.28 -0.07 2.03
CA GLN A 296 24.68 0.38 2.04
C GLN A 296 24.98 1.31 0.85
N SER A 297 24.53 0.95 -0.34
CA SER A 297 24.81 1.73 -1.55
C SER A 297 24.01 3.04 -1.61
N PHE A 298 22.73 3.05 -1.19
CA PHE A 298 21.99 4.32 -1.07
C PHE A 298 22.58 5.24 0.01
N GLN A 299 23.00 4.69 1.15
CA GLN A 299 23.66 5.48 2.20
C GLN A 299 24.98 6.10 1.69
N ARG A 300 25.78 5.34 0.91
CA ARG A 300 26.98 5.87 0.26
C ARG A 300 26.64 6.97 -0.75
N ALA A 301 25.62 6.76 -1.58
CA ALA A 301 25.17 7.77 -2.55
C ALA A 301 24.75 9.09 -1.85
N PHE A 302 24.02 8.98 -0.74
CA PHE A 302 23.60 10.12 0.07
C PHE A 302 24.77 10.78 0.83
N ALA A 303 25.77 10.01 1.24
CA ALA A 303 26.98 10.56 1.88
C ALA A 303 27.82 11.39 0.90
N VAL A 304 27.91 10.97 -0.37
CA VAL A 304 28.60 11.73 -1.43
C VAL A 304 27.79 12.95 -1.84
N ASP A 305 26.48 12.82 -2.00
CA ASP A 305 25.57 13.93 -2.29
C ASP A 305 24.38 13.99 -1.31
N PRO A 306 24.48 14.82 -0.24
CA PRO A 306 23.40 14.99 0.73
C PRO A 306 22.12 15.63 0.18
N ARG A 307 22.10 16.09 -1.08
CA ARG A 307 20.90 16.58 -1.77
C ARG A 307 20.34 15.58 -2.78
N ASN A 308 20.77 14.33 -2.73
CA ASN A 308 20.25 13.26 -3.57
C ASN A 308 18.91 12.73 -3.04
N ALA A 309 17.80 13.25 -3.58
CA ALA A 309 16.45 12.79 -3.24
C ALA A 309 16.22 11.32 -3.64
N GLU A 310 16.81 10.86 -4.75
CA GLU A 310 16.68 9.47 -5.21
C GLU A 310 17.26 8.47 -4.20
N ALA A 311 18.39 8.81 -3.56
CA ALA A 311 18.97 7.97 -2.51
C ALA A 311 18.07 7.88 -1.27
N LEU A 312 17.45 8.99 -0.85
CA LEU A 312 16.50 8.99 0.26
C LEU A 312 15.21 8.22 -0.08
N VAL A 313 14.70 8.35 -1.31
CA VAL A 313 13.60 7.50 -1.79
C VAL A 313 13.99 6.04 -1.77
N GLY A 314 15.21 5.72 -2.22
CA GLY A 314 15.77 4.38 -2.19
C GLY A 314 15.86 3.79 -0.77
N ILE A 315 16.36 4.56 0.20
CA ILE A 315 16.38 4.19 1.62
C ILE A 315 14.95 3.93 2.11
N GLY A 316 14.00 4.81 1.76
CA GLY A 316 12.60 4.63 2.11
C GLY A 316 12.01 3.34 1.53
N ASP A 317 12.29 3.05 0.26
CA ASP A 317 11.86 1.84 -0.43
C ASP A 317 12.45 0.57 0.23
N VAL A 318 13.72 0.61 0.65
CA VAL A 318 14.34 -0.47 1.44
C VAL A 318 13.62 -0.65 2.78
N ARG A 319 13.44 0.41 3.58
CA ARG A 319 12.77 0.33 4.88
C ARG A 319 11.34 -0.20 4.78
N ARG A 320 10.62 0.21 3.73
CA ARG A 320 9.28 -0.30 3.45
C ARG A 320 9.30 -1.78 3.09
N ALA A 321 10.28 -2.23 2.30
CA ALA A 321 10.46 -3.64 1.97
C ALA A 321 10.85 -4.50 3.19
N GLU A 322 11.51 -3.92 4.19
CA GLU A 322 11.80 -4.56 5.49
C GLU A 322 10.60 -4.55 6.46
N GLY A 323 9.54 -3.79 6.15
CA GLY A 323 8.34 -3.66 6.98
C GLY A 323 8.36 -2.52 8.00
N ASP A 324 9.37 -1.65 7.95
CA ASP A 324 9.46 -0.42 8.73
C ASP A 324 8.89 0.78 7.96
N ASP A 325 7.56 0.84 7.87
CA ASP A 325 6.87 1.94 7.17
C ASP A 325 7.08 3.30 7.85
N ALA A 326 7.37 3.31 9.16
CA ALA A 326 7.64 4.55 9.89
C ALA A 326 8.97 5.17 9.43
N ALA A 327 10.04 4.38 9.39
CA ALA A 327 11.33 4.82 8.84
C ALA A 327 11.23 5.14 7.34
N ALA A 328 10.46 4.35 6.59
CA ALA A 328 10.24 4.60 5.16
C ALA A 328 9.61 5.98 4.92
N ARG A 329 8.52 6.29 5.63
CA ARG A 329 7.84 7.59 5.55
C ARG A 329 8.74 8.75 5.98
N LEU A 330 9.60 8.54 6.98
CA LEU A 330 10.58 9.56 7.37
C LEU A 330 11.53 9.88 6.22
N ALA A 331 12.11 8.86 5.58
CA ALA A 331 13.00 9.03 4.44
C ALA A 331 12.31 9.69 3.24
N TYR A 332 11.06 9.30 2.94
CA TYR A 332 10.28 9.95 1.87
C TYR A 332 9.98 11.43 2.16
N ARG A 333 9.68 11.80 3.41
CA ARG A 333 9.49 13.21 3.78
C ARG A 333 10.78 14.01 3.62
N GLN A 334 11.93 13.42 3.96
CA GLN A 334 13.24 14.06 3.72
C GLN A 334 13.50 14.23 2.22
N ALA A 335 13.18 13.23 1.40
CA ALA A 335 13.29 13.33 -0.05
C ALA A 335 12.37 14.42 -0.62
N LEU A 336 11.12 14.51 -0.15
CA LEU A 336 10.16 15.54 -0.57
C LEU A 336 10.60 16.96 -0.19
N ALA A 337 11.33 17.11 0.92
CA ALA A 337 11.91 18.40 1.30
C ALA A 337 13.02 18.86 0.34
N ILE A 338 13.69 17.92 -0.34
CA ILE A 338 14.69 18.21 -1.37
C ILE A 338 14.01 18.49 -2.72
N GLU A 339 13.00 17.71 -3.07
CA GLU A 339 12.21 17.85 -4.30
C GLU A 339 10.71 18.11 -4.03
N PRO A 340 10.34 19.34 -3.62
CA PRO A 340 8.93 19.68 -3.38
C PRO A 340 8.07 19.51 -4.63
N GLY A 341 6.87 18.91 -4.48
CA GLY A 341 5.94 18.66 -5.58
C GLY A 341 6.28 17.45 -6.46
N SER A 342 7.21 16.59 -6.01
CA SER A 342 7.51 15.33 -6.69
C SER A 342 6.34 14.35 -6.53
N ALA A 343 5.59 14.14 -7.62
CA ALA A 343 4.43 13.25 -7.64
C ALA A 343 4.79 11.79 -7.27
N ASP A 344 6.00 11.32 -7.60
CA ASP A 344 6.45 9.97 -7.24
C ASP A 344 6.63 9.80 -5.73
N ILE A 345 7.21 10.81 -5.06
CA ILE A 345 7.43 10.80 -3.61
C ILE A 345 6.09 10.98 -2.87
N GLU A 346 5.23 11.87 -3.36
CA GLU A 346 3.88 12.07 -2.81
C GLU A 346 3.04 10.79 -2.93
N GLN A 347 3.11 10.09 -4.06
CA GLN A 347 2.46 8.78 -4.22
C GLN A 347 2.97 7.76 -3.20
N ARG A 348 4.28 7.70 -2.95
CA ARG A 348 4.86 6.80 -1.93
C ARG A 348 4.36 7.11 -0.53
N LEU A 349 4.20 8.38 -0.19
CA LEU A 349 3.66 8.82 1.10
C LEU A 349 2.15 8.56 1.24
N ALA A 350 1.41 8.65 0.13
CA ALA A 350 -0.03 8.38 0.09
C ALA A 350 -0.39 6.91 0.30
N VAL A 351 0.54 5.97 0.01
CA VAL A 351 0.33 4.54 0.29
C VAL A 351 0.12 4.36 1.80
N PRO A 352 -1.06 3.89 2.25
CA PRO A 352 -1.35 3.74 3.68
C PRO A 352 -0.40 2.72 4.32
N PRO A 353 -0.09 2.87 5.62
CA PRO A 353 0.77 1.90 6.30
C PRO A 353 0.15 0.51 6.19
N PRO A 354 0.97 -0.54 6.06
CA PRO A 354 0.46 -1.91 6.02
C PRO A 354 -0.25 -2.19 7.34
N ARG A 355 -1.53 -2.58 7.26
CA ARG A 355 -2.30 -3.05 8.41
C ARG A 355 -1.64 -4.31 8.95
N LYS A 356 -1.17 -4.24 10.19
CA LYS A 356 -0.43 -5.34 10.83
C LYS A 356 -1.37 -6.31 11.52
N TRP A 357 -2.54 -5.87 11.94
CA TRP A 357 -3.49 -6.69 12.67
C TRP A 357 -4.62 -7.19 11.77
N ARG A 358 -5.06 -8.42 12.01
CA ARG A 358 -6.29 -8.98 11.47
C ARG A 358 -7.06 -9.66 12.59
N LEU A 359 -8.30 -9.25 12.80
CA LEU A 359 -9.26 -9.88 13.69
C LEU A 359 -10.27 -10.66 12.85
N ASP A 360 -10.46 -11.93 13.17
CA ASP A 360 -11.47 -12.79 12.56
C ASP A 360 -12.43 -13.27 13.65
N ILE A 361 -13.73 -13.08 13.46
CA ILE A 361 -14.79 -13.60 14.34
C ILE A 361 -15.75 -14.39 13.48
N GLY A 362 -16.16 -15.57 13.94
CA GLY A 362 -17.12 -16.40 13.24
C GLY A 362 -17.99 -17.21 14.17
N THR A 363 -19.21 -17.50 13.75
CA THR A 363 -20.13 -18.40 14.44
C THR A 363 -20.88 -19.24 13.41
N GLU A 364 -21.02 -20.52 13.70
CA GLU A 364 -21.81 -21.48 12.94
C GLU A 364 -22.83 -22.12 13.88
N MET A 365 -24.06 -22.21 13.41
CA MET A 365 -25.17 -22.85 14.09
C MET A 365 -25.65 -24.00 13.21
N SER A 366 -25.82 -25.17 13.80
CA SER A 366 -26.27 -26.36 13.08
C SER A 366 -27.58 -26.87 13.65
N ASP A 367 -28.57 -27.05 12.79
CA ASP A 367 -29.80 -27.77 13.08
C ASP A 367 -29.63 -29.23 12.67
N LEU A 368 -29.96 -30.15 13.57
CA LEU A 368 -29.84 -31.59 13.36
C LEU A 368 -31.22 -32.20 13.18
N SER A 369 -31.35 -33.05 12.16
CA SER A 369 -32.52 -33.92 12.06
C SER A 369 -32.64 -34.85 13.28
N ASP A 370 -33.83 -35.39 13.48
CA ASP A 370 -34.16 -36.30 14.59
C ASP A 370 -34.12 -35.70 16.00
N GLY A 371 -34.04 -34.37 16.11
CA GLY A 371 -34.22 -33.66 17.39
C GLY A 371 -33.04 -33.83 18.36
N LEU A 372 -31.86 -34.15 17.85
CA LEU A 372 -30.61 -34.37 18.61
C LEU A 372 -30.03 -33.10 19.25
N GLY A 373 -30.67 -31.94 19.06
CA GLY A 373 -30.29 -30.65 19.61
C GLY A 373 -29.27 -29.91 18.74
N ASP A 374 -29.33 -28.58 18.78
CA ASP A 374 -28.52 -27.72 17.92
C ASP A 374 -27.04 -27.78 18.32
N TRP A 375 -26.13 -27.77 17.32
CA TRP A 375 -24.71 -27.55 17.57
C TRP A 375 -24.33 -26.12 17.29
N THR A 376 -23.34 -25.61 18.05
CA THR A 376 -22.76 -24.30 17.79
C THR A 376 -21.25 -24.36 17.75
N ASP A 377 -20.64 -23.61 16.84
CA ASP A 377 -19.20 -23.48 16.72
C ASP A 377 -18.86 -22.01 16.55
N SER A 378 -18.18 -21.43 17.52
CA SER A 378 -17.81 -20.01 17.49
C SER A 378 -16.32 -19.85 17.61
N SER A 379 -15.75 -18.84 16.96
CA SER A 379 -14.32 -18.63 16.99
C SER A 379 -13.95 -17.16 16.93
N ALA A 380 -12.83 -16.83 17.58
CA ALA A 380 -12.18 -15.54 17.52
C ALA A 380 -10.69 -15.75 17.26
N GLY A 381 -10.16 -15.10 16.23
CA GLY A 381 -8.77 -15.18 15.82
C GLY A 381 -8.15 -13.80 15.72
N LEU A 382 -6.91 -13.68 16.16
CA LEU A 382 -6.10 -12.47 16.02
C LEU A 382 -4.78 -12.84 15.37
N ALA A 383 -4.44 -12.16 14.28
CA ALA A 383 -3.18 -12.31 13.56
C ALA A 383 -2.40 -10.99 13.56
N TYR A 384 -1.08 -11.11 13.68
CA TYR A 384 -0.13 -10.01 13.60
C TYR A 384 0.93 -10.31 12.55
N ARG A 385 1.06 -9.41 11.58
CA ARG A 385 2.12 -9.43 10.56
C ARG A 385 3.40 -8.86 11.17
N LEU A 386 4.31 -9.74 11.57
CA LEU A 386 5.62 -9.38 12.13
C LEU A 386 6.52 -8.72 11.07
N SER A 387 6.53 -9.30 9.88
CA SER A 387 7.30 -8.83 8.72
C SER A 387 6.48 -9.07 7.44
N PRO A 388 6.91 -8.56 6.27
CA PRO A 388 6.24 -8.87 5.00
C PRO A 388 6.14 -10.37 4.70
N ALA A 389 7.04 -11.18 5.28
CA ALA A 389 7.12 -12.62 5.06
C ALA A 389 6.53 -13.45 6.22
N THR A 390 6.42 -12.90 7.43
CA THR A 390 6.08 -13.67 8.63
C THR A 390 4.83 -13.13 9.31
N THR A 391 3.86 -14.01 9.56
CA THR A 391 2.65 -13.72 10.33
C THR A 391 2.51 -14.71 11.48
N ILE A 392 2.18 -14.22 12.67
CA ILE A 392 1.79 -15.07 13.80
C ILE A 392 0.31 -14.86 14.05
N SER A 393 -0.40 -15.93 14.37
CA SER A 393 -1.81 -15.85 14.74
C SER A 393 -2.15 -16.76 15.90
N GLY A 394 -3.15 -16.34 16.67
CA GLY A 394 -3.80 -17.15 17.69
C GLY A 394 -5.29 -17.20 17.41
N ARG A 395 -5.93 -18.34 17.67
CA ARG A 395 -7.37 -18.53 17.50
C ARG A 395 -7.94 -19.30 18.68
N SER A 396 -9.08 -18.86 19.20
CA SER A 396 -9.93 -19.66 20.07
C SER A 396 -11.13 -20.17 19.30
N ARG A 397 -11.54 -21.40 19.60
CA ARG A 397 -12.74 -22.06 19.09
C ARG A 397 -13.53 -22.58 20.29
N VAL A 398 -14.82 -22.30 20.32
CA VAL A 398 -15.78 -22.77 21.32
C VAL A 398 -16.83 -23.57 20.59
N ALA A 399 -16.84 -24.87 20.80
CA ALA A 399 -17.77 -25.78 20.16
C ALA A 399 -18.70 -26.37 21.23
N THR A 400 -20.00 -26.38 20.96
CA THR A 400 -21.00 -27.02 21.83
C THR A 400 -21.73 -28.09 21.02
N ARG A 401 -21.66 -29.34 21.49
CA ARG A 401 -22.31 -30.51 20.89
C ARG A 401 -22.86 -31.39 22.00
N TYR A 402 -24.10 -31.89 21.83
CA TYR A 402 -24.73 -32.82 22.78
C TYR A 402 -24.73 -32.38 24.25
N GLY A 403 -24.76 -31.07 24.52
CA GLY A 403 -24.71 -30.51 25.87
C GLY A 403 -23.30 -30.35 26.47
N HIS A 404 -22.28 -30.81 25.77
CA HIS A 404 -20.86 -30.63 26.10
C HIS A 404 -20.29 -29.41 25.40
N THR A 405 -19.31 -28.74 26.00
CA THR A 405 -18.66 -27.56 25.41
C THR A 405 -17.15 -27.66 25.53
N ASP A 406 -16.50 -27.71 24.38
CA ASP A 406 -15.04 -27.74 24.27
C ASP A 406 -14.51 -26.37 23.86
N VAL A 407 -13.41 -25.96 24.47
CA VAL A 407 -12.68 -24.73 24.12
C VAL A 407 -11.29 -25.09 23.64
N GLN A 408 -11.03 -24.87 22.36
CA GLN A 408 -9.73 -25.10 21.74
C GLN A 408 -9.01 -23.77 21.52
N VAL A 409 -7.71 -23.74 21.83
CA VAL A 409 -6.82 -22.62 21.52
C VAL A 409 -5.74 -23.09 20.56
N GLU A 410 -5.56 -22.37 19.46
CA GLU A 410 -4.59 -22.64 18.39
C GLU A 410 -3.60 -21.48 18.30
N GLY A 411 -2.32 -21.81 18.15
CA GLY A 411 -1.26 -20.90 17.72
C GLY A 411 -0.72 -21.33 16.36
N ARG A 412 -0.43 -20.36 15.49
CA ARG A 412 0.05 -20.60 14.13
C ARG A 412 1.10 -19.58 13.72
N ILE A 413 2.10 -20.02 12.98
CA ILE A 413 3.09 -19.18 12.30
C ILE A 413 3.07 -19.48 10.80
N ASP A 414 2.96 -18.43 10.00
CA ASP A 414 3.03 -18.46 8.54
C ASP A 414 4.31 -17.77 8.08
N GLN A 415 5.02 -18.38 7.14
CA GLN A 415 6.27 -17.90 6.56
C GLN A 415 6.25 -17.99 5.03
N ALA A 416 6.39 -16.85 4.36
CA ALA A 416 6.72 -16.79 2.94
C ALA A 416 8.24 -16.91 2.78
N PHE A 417 8.69 -17.85 1.94
CA PHE A 417 10.10 -18.03 1.61
C PHE A 417 10.43 -17.39 0.26
N SER A 418 9.43 -17.26 -0.61
CA SER A 418 9.50 -16.53 -1.87
C SER A 418 8.09 -16.05 -2.27
N PRO A 419 7.95 -15.20 -3.31
CA PRO A 419 6.65 -14.85 -3.85
C PRO A 419 5.82 -16.04 -4.34
N ALA A 420 6.47 -17.17 -4.64
CA ALA A 420 5.84 -18.38 -5.15
C ALA A 420 5.73 -19.50 -4.11
N PHE A 421 6.35 -19.37 -2.93
CA PHE A 421 6.38 -20.44 -1.93
C PHE A 421 6.22 -19.92 -0.50
N SER A 422 5.26 -20.50 0.22
CA SER A 422 5.02 -20.23 1.64
C SER A 422 4.69 -21.51 2.38
N ALA A 423 5.01 -21.58 3.66
CA ALA A 423 4.60 -22.66 4.54
C ALA A 423 4.12 -22.14 5.90
N TYR A 424 3.46 -23.00 6.66
CA TYR A 424 3.00 -22.69 8.01
C TYR A 424 3.14 -23.90 8.91
N ALA A 425 3.16 -23.63 10.21
CA ALA A 425 3.00 -24.62 11.26
C ALA A 425 1.96 -24.13 12.27
N LEU A 426 1.21 -25.06 12.85
CA LEU A 426 0.23 -24.79 13.90
C LEU A 426 0.29 -25.84 15.01
N ALA A 427 -0.13 -25.44 16.19
CA ALA A 427 -0.43 -26.33 17.30
C ALA A 427 -1.69 -25.83 18.00
N ALA A 428 -2.54 -26.75 18.43
CA ALA A 428 -3.75 -26.45 19.18
C ALA A 428 -3.87 -27.36 20.40
N ALA A 429 -4.55 -26.88 21.42
CA ALA A 429 -4.88 -27.64 22.62
C ALA A 429 -6.31 -27.36 23.06
N THR A 430 -6.98 -28.39 23.55
CA THR A 430 -8.33 -28.33 24.11
C THR A 430 -8.28 -28.90 25.52
N PRO A 431 -8.24 -28.05 26.56
CA PRO A 431 -8.35 -28.51 27.94
C PRO A 431 -9.67 -29.23 28.16
N ASP A 432 -9.63 -30.34 28.90
CA ASP A 432 -10.83 -31.13 29.28
C ASP A 432 -11.73 -31.50 28.09
N ALA A 433 -11.13 -31.90 26.96
CA ALA A 433 -11.86 -32.16 25.72
C ALA A 433 -12.84 -33.34 25.83
N ASP A 434 -14.11 -33.07 25.53
CA ASP A 434 -15.16 -34.08 25.44
C ASP A 434 -15.26 -34.71 24.04
N PHE A 435 -15.05 -33.94 22.96
CA PHE A 435 -15.21 -34.42 21.57
C PHE A 435 -14.27 -33.80 20.53
N LEU A 436 -13.63 -32.67 20.84
CA LEU A 436 -12.52 -32.12 20.05
C LEU A 436 -11.21 -32.86 20.39
N ALA A 437 -10.20 -32.69 19.54
CA ALA A 437 -8.88 -33.22 19.82
C ALA A 437 -8.29 -32.53 21.07
N ARG A 438 -7.73 -33.32 22.01
CA ARG A 438 -6.98 -32.84 23.19
C ARG A 438 -5.83 -31.94 22.76
N TYR A 439 -5.12 -32.34 21.72
CA TYR A 439 -4.18 -31.47 21.02
C TYR A 439 -4.14 -31.80 19.53
N SER A 440 -3.69 -30.82 18.76
CA SER A 440 -3.46 -30.95 17.33
C SER A 440 -2.12 -30.36 16.98
N ILE A 441 -1.40 -30.99 16.07
CA ILE A 441 -0.21 -30.40 15.43
C ILE A 441 -0.38 -30.49 13.92
N GLY A 442 0.02 -29.45 13.22
CA GLY A 442 -0.16 -29.41 11.77
C GLY A 442 0.84 -28.51 11.08
N ALA A 443 1.03 -28.78 9.80
CA ALA A 443 1.83 -27.96 8.92
C ALA A 443 1.24 -27.99 7.52
N GLY A 444 1.50 -26.95 6.75
CA GLY A 444 1.10 -26.93 5.36
C GLY A 444 1.95 -25.99 4.54
N ALA A 445 1.82 -26.11 3.23
CA ALA A 445 2.63 -25.39 2.27
C ALA A 445 1.84 -25.08 1.01
N SER A 446 2.22 -23.98 0.34
CA SER A 446 1.60 -23.46 -0.87
C SER A 446 2.67 -23.08 -1.89
N TRP A 447 2.49 -23.55 -3.13
CA TRP A 447 3.36 -23.26 -4.27
C TRP A 447 2.55 -22.67 -5.42
N GLN A 448 2.95 -21.52 -5.93
CA GLN A 448 2.44 -20.98 -7.20
C GLN A 448 3.22 -21.64 -8.36
N VAL A 449 2.59 -22.58 -9.05
CA VAL A 449 3.22 -23.38 -10.11
C VAL A 449 3.07 -22.75 -11.50
N MET A 450 2.12 -21.85 -11.67
CA MET A 450 1.94 -21.09 -12.91
C MET A 450 1.65 -19.62 -12.58
N ALA A 451 2.39 -18.72 -13.23
CA ALA A 451 2.14 -17.29 -13.16
C ALA A 451 0.87 -16.89 -13.95
N PRO A 452 0.24 -15.75 -13.64
CA PRO A 452 -0.90 -15.26 -14.39
C PRO A 452 -0.54 -15.03 -15.87
N ALA A 453 -1.40 -15.48 -16.79
CA ALA A 453 -1.22 -15.33 -18.23
C ALA A 453 -2.56 -14.98 -18.90
N ARG A 454 -2.71 -13.73 -19.38
CA ARG A 454 -3.92 -13.18 -20.04
C ARG A 454 -5.23 -13.67 -19.40
N GLN A 455 -5.81 -14.76 -19.93
CA GLN A 455 -7.12 -15.32 -19.54
C GLN A 455 -7.09 -16.25 -18.31
N PHE A 456 -5.90 -16.67 -17.89
CA PHE A 456 -5.67 -17.56 -16.75
C PHE A 456 -4.99 -16.77 -15.63
N GLY A 457 -5.55 -16.83 -14.43
CA GLY A 457 -4.88 -16.38 -13.22
C GLY A 457 -3.86 -17.42 -12.74
N PRO A 458 -3.27 -17.21 -11.55
CA PRO A 458 -2.25 -18.10 -11.03
C PRO A 458 -2.85 -19.47 -10.69
N VAL A 459 -2.05 -20.52 -10.88
CA VAL A 459 -2.36 -21.87 -10.40
C VAL A 459 -1.47 -22.16 -9.20
N SER A 460 -2.06 -22.64 -8.11
CA SER A 460 -1.31 -23.08 -6.94
C SER A 460 -1.65 -24.49 -6.49
N LEU A 461 -0.61 -25.13 -5.97
CA LEU A 461 -0.69 -26.41 -5.27
C LEU A 461 -0.52 -26.14 -3.79
N ASN A 462 -1.32 -26.79 -2.97
CA ASN A 462 -1.21 -26.72 -1.52
C ASN A 462 -1.19 -28.14 -0.97
N ILE A 463 -0.51 -28.32 0.16
CA ILE A 463 -0.59 -29.53 0.96
C ILE A 463 -0.77 -29.13 2.41
N ASP A 464 -1.73 -29.76 3.07
CA ASP A 464 -2.03 -29.57 4.48
C ASP A 464 -1.89 -30.94 5.15
N ALA A 465 -1.16 -31.04 6.26
CA ALA A 465 -1.02 -32.25 7.07
C ALA A 465 -1.30 -31.92 8.54
N ARG A 466 -2.08 -32.76 9.21
CA ARG A 466 -2.50 -32.56 10.61
C ARG A 466 -2.55 -33.89 11.34
N TYR A 467 -2.10 -33.89 12.58
CA TYR A 467 -2.31 -34.98 13.53
C TYR A 467 -3.18 -34.45 14.67
N ASP A 468 -4.26 -35.17 14.96
CA ASP A 468 -5.25 -34.86 15.99
C ASP A 468 -5.31 -36.01 17.00
N ASP A 469 -5.07 -35.68 18.27
CA ASP A 469 -5.09 -36.63 19.38
C ASP A 469 -6.41 -36.52 20.15
N PHE A 470 -7.22 -37.58 20.14
CA PHE A 470 -8.49 -37.68 20.86
C PHE A 470 -8.36 -38.58 22.09
N ALA A 471 -9.42 -38.65 22.89
CA ALA A 471 -9.49 -39.51 24.08
C ALA A 471 -8.97 -40.94 23.82
N ASN A 472 -9.46 -41.53 22.72
CA ASN A 472 -9.31 -42.96 22.40
C ASN A 472 -8.77 -43.24 20.99
N ALA A 473 -8.27 -42.22 20.26
CA ALA A 473 -7.77 -42.38 18.91
C ALA A 473 -6.79 -41.25 18.54
N GLY A 474 -5.73 -41.58 17.82
CA GLY A 474 -4.95 -40.61 17.04
C GLY A 474 -5.40 -40.62 15.57
N VAL A 475 -5.63 -39.45 14.97
CA VAL A 475 -6.02 -39.34 13.55
C VAL A 475 -5.03 -38.47 12.79
N THR A 476 -4.49 -38.99 11.70
CA THR A 476 -3.64 -38.24 10.77
C THR A 476 -4.44 -37.89 9.52
N THR A 477 -4.44 -36.62 9.14
CA THR A 477 -5.07 -36.11 7.92
C THR A 477 -4.04 -35.50 6.99
N ILE A 478 -4.10 -35.87 5.70
CA ILE A 478 -3.33 -35.25 4.62
C ILE A 478 -4.30 -34.74 3.56
N SER A 479 -4.12 -33.51 3.09
CA SER A 479 -5.08 -32.85 2.23
C SER A 479 -4.43 -31.98 1.15
N PRO A 480 -3.96 -32.55 0.04
CA PRO A 480 -3.48 -31.76 -1.09
C PRO A 480 -4.65 -31.07 -1.79
N ARG A 481 -4.39 -29.84 -2.27
CA ARG A 481 -5.35 -29.01 -2.99
C ARG A 481 -4.70 -28.37 -4.21
N VAL A 482 -5.36 -28.46 -5.35
CA VAL A 482 -5.09 -27.62 -6.51
C VAL A 482 -6.12 -26.50 -6.56
N GLN A 483 -5.68 -25.29 -6.88
CA GLN A 483 -6.56 -24.16 -7.13
C GLN A 483 -6.05 -23.33 -8.30
N GLY A 484 -6.97 -22.78 -9.08
CA GLY A 484 -6.64 -21.92 -10.21
C GLY A 484 -7.75 -20.92 -10.46
N TYR A 485 -7.41 -19.85 -11.17
CA TYR A 485 -8.35 -18.80 -11.53
C TYR A 485 -8.46 -18.69 -13.05
N ILE A 486 -9.67 -18.48 -13.54
CA ILE A 486 -10.00 -18.28 -14.94
C ILE A 486 -10.87 -17.04 -15.11
N LEU A 487 -11.12 -16.63 -16.35
CA LEU A 487 -11.93 -15.45 -16.69
C LEU A 487 -11.35 -14.18 -16.06
N ASP A 488 -10.06 -13.92 -16.30
CA ASP A 488 -9.31 -12.78 -15.76
C ASP A 488 -9.36 -12.69 -14.22
N GLY A 489 -9.40 -13.84 -13.55
CA GLY A 489 -9.44 -13.94 -12.09
C GLY A 489 -10.83 -13.96 -11.47
N ARG A 490 -11.90 -13.82 -12.26
CA ARG A 490 -13.28 -13.73 -11.75
C ARG A 490 -13.86 -15.06 -11.27
N LEU A 491 -13.36 -16.18 -11.77
CA LEU A 491 -13.80 -17.50 -11.37
C LEU A 491 -12.61 -18.31 -10.84
N GLY A 492 -12.60 -18.54 -9.53
CA GLY A 492 -11.68 -19.46 -8.88
C GLY A 492 -12.28 -20.86 -8.83
N LEU A 493 -11.48 -21.88 -9.12
CA LEU A 493 -11.84 -23.28 -8.97
C LEU A 493 -10.81 -23.97 -8.09
N SER A 494 -11.27 -24.81 -7.16
CA SER A 494 -10.37 -25.62 -6.34
C SER A 494 -10.90 -27.03 -6.15
N ALA A 495 -9.96 -27.97 -6.11
CA ALA A 495 -10.21 -29.37 -5.81
C ALA A 495 -9.22 -29.80 -4.73
N ARG A 496 -9.74 -30.32 -3.62
CA ARG A 496 -8.97 -30.86 -2.50
C ARG A 496 -9.26 -32.34 -2.38
N TRP A 497 -8.24 -33.17 -2.32
CA TRP A 497 -8.37 -34.55 -1.84
C TRP A 497 -8.13 -34.55 -0.33
N VAL A 498 -8.88 -35.37 0.40
CA VAL A 498 -8.79 -35.52 1.85
C VAL A 498 -8.56 -36.98 2.14
N HIS A 499 -7.45 -37.29 2.79
CA HIS A 499 -7.12 -38.61 3.31
C HIS A 499 -7.02 -38.51 4.83
N ALA A 500 -7.72 -39.38 5.54
CA ALA A 500 -7.65 -39.50 6.99
C ALA A 500 -7.40 -40.97 7.38
N GLU A 501 -6.50 -41.20 8.32
CA GLU A 501 -6.17 -42.51 8.86
C GLU A 501 -6.10 -42.44 10.40
N ASP A 502 -6.76 -43.36 11.08
CA ASP A 502 -6.64 -43.51 12.55
C ASP A 502 -5.47 -44.43 12.94
N ASP A 503 -5.17 -44.49 14.24
CA ASP A 503 -4.05 -45.26 14.80
C ASP A 503 -4.22 -46.79 14.70
N ILE A 504 -5.44 -47.29 14.48
CA ILE A 504 -5.73 -48.70 14.26
C ILE A 504 -5.80 -49.08 12.76
N GLY A 505 -5.57 -48.11 11.86
CA GLY A 505 -5.44 -48.30 10.41
C GLY A 505 -6.76 -48.19 9.62
N THR A 506 -7.83 -47.68 10.23
CA THR A 506 -9.04 -47.29 9.50
C THR A 506 -8.71 -46.09 8.62
N ARG A 507 -9.08 -46.17 7.33
CA ARG A 507 -8.80 -45.12 6.35
C ARG A 507 -10.09 -44.59 5.75
N ALA A 508 -10.12 -43.30 5.50
CA ALA A 508 -11.18 -42.66 4.75
C ALA A 508 -10.60 -41.64 3.76
N ASP A 509 -11.08 -41.72 2.53
CA ASP A 509 -10.68 -40.86 1.43
C ASP A 509 -11.89 -40.10 0.90
N GLY A 510 -11.66 -38.88 0.46
CA GLY A 510 -12.72 -38.06 -0.12
C GLY A 510 -12.20 -36.83 -0.83
N TYR A 511 -13.14 -36.01 -1.31
CA TYR A 511 -12.81 -34.82 -2.07
C TYR A 511 -13.75 -33.65 -1.78
N VAL A 512 -13.23 -32.45 -1.96
CA VAL A 512 -13.96 -31.19 -1.87
C VAL A 512 -13.74 -30.39 -3.14
N LEU A 513 -14.82 -30.04 -3.83
CA LEU A 513 -14.82 -29.16 -4.99
C LEU A 513 -15.46 -27.83 -4.61
N ARG A 514 -14.83 -26.73 -5.00
CA ARG A 514 -15.33 -25.38 -4.72
C ARG A 514 -15.11 -24.45 -5.91
N ALA A 515 -16.11 -23.62 -6.17
CA ALA A 515 -16.06 -22.49 -7.07
C ALA A 515 -16.25 -21.18 -6.31
N ASP A 516 -15.44 -20.17 -6.65
CA ASP A 516 -15.49 -18.81 -6.12
C ASP A 516 -15.74 -17.85 -7.28
N LEU A 517 -16.80 -17.06 -7.21
CA LEU A 517 -17.23 -16.12 -8.25
C LEU A 517 -17.16 -14.68 -7.74
N VAL A 518 -16.32 -13.88 -8.38
CA VAL A 518 -16.25 -12.42 -8.18
C VAL A 518 -17.38 -11.78 -8.97
N VAL A 519 -18.46 -11.38 -8.29
CA VAL A 519 -19.59 -10.70 -8.91
C VAL A 519 -19.28 -9.22 -9.09
N THR A 520 -18.71 -8.61 -8.07
CA THR A 520 -18.17 -7.25 -8.09
C THR A 520 -16.88 -7.21 -7.25
N PRO A 521 -16.05 -6.16 -7.35
CA PRO A 521 -14.84 -6.04 -6.53
C PRO A 521 -15.07 -6.11 -5.01
N ARG A 522 -16.30 -5.89 -4.53
CA ARG A 522 -16.68 -5.94 -3.12
C ARG A 522 -17.57 -7.12 -2.76
N PHE A 523 -18.04 -7.90 -3.73
CA PHE A 523 -19.03 -8.95 -3.49
C PHE A 523 -18.65 -10.23 -4.23
N ASN A 524 -18.43 -11.28 -3.44
CA ASN A 524 -18.00 -12.59 -3.91
C ASN A 524 -19.01 -13.63 -3.46
N LEU A 525 -19.32 -14.58 -4.35
CA LEU A 525 -20.11 -15.77 -4.04
C LEU A 525 -19.21 -16.99 -4.07
N PHE A 526 -19.53 -18.00 -3.28
CA PHE A 526 -18.89 -19.30 -3.41
C PHE A 526 -19.91 -20.43 -3.25
N GLY A 527 -19.59 -21.56 -3.84
CA GLY A 527 -20.39 -22.77 -3.76
C GLY A 527 -19.54 -24.00 -3.98
N GLY A 528 -19.97 -25.13 -3.45
CA GLY A 528 -19.22 -26.36 -3.59
C GLY A 528 -19.95 -27.60 -3.11
N TYR A 529 -19.26 -28.72 -3.32
CA TYR A 529 -19.69 -30.04 -2.93
C TYR A 529 -18.52 -30.78 -2.30
N ALA A 530 -18.78 -31.54 -1.25
CA ALA A 530 -17.83 -32.41 -0.60
C ALA A 530 -18.42 -33.82 -0.46
N ASP A 531 -17.64 -34.84 -0.79
CA ASP A 531 -17.85 -36.22 -0.37
C ASP A 531 -16.57 -36.62 0.35
N ALA A 532 -16.50 -36.31 1.64
CA ALA A 532 -15.28 -36.36 2.42
C ALA A 532 -15.55 -36.76 3.88
N PRO A 533 -14.60 -37.45 4.52
CA PRO A 533 -14.75 -37.81 5.93
C PRO A 533 -14.67 -36.57 6.83
N GLU A 534 -15.55 -36.51 7.83
CA GLU A 534 -15.44 -35.62 8.99
C GLU A 534 -14.88 -36.42 10.17
N ILE A 535 -14.03 -35.81 10.99
CA ILE A 535 -13.58 -36.40 12.26
C ILE A 535 -14.55 -35.96 13.35
N SER A 536 -15.26 -36.92 13.96
CA SER A 536 -16.22 -36.69 15.02
C SER A 536 -15.86 -37.56 16.21
N ASP A 537 -15.37 -36.94 17.29
CA ASP A 537 -14.95 -37.66 18.51
C ASP A 537 -13.97 -38.82 18.21
N GLY A 538 -12.90 -38.50 17.46
CA GLY A 538 -11.90 -39.48 17.03
C GLY A 538 -12.35 -40.48 15.96
N THR A 539 -13.62 -40.50 15.58
CA THR A 539 -14.14 -41.42 14.54
C THR A 539 -14.23 -40.76 13.17
N LEU A 540 -13.90 -41.53 12.13
CA LEU A 540 -14.04 -41.11 10.73
C LEU A 540 -15.48 -41.31 10.26
N VAL A 541 -16.22 -40.22 10.09
CA VAL A 541 -17.62 -40.25 9.66
C VAL A 541 -17.71 -39.85 8.18
N PRO A 542 -18.21 -40.71 7.28
CA PRO A 542 -18.40 -40.33 5.89
C PRO A 542 -19.52 -39.30 5.78
N THR A 543 -19.27 -38.20 5.08
CA THR A 543 -20.27 -37.13 4.91
C THR A 543 -20.37 -36.68 3.46
N ARG A 544 -21.56 -36.24 3.07
CA ARG A 544 -21.78 -35.53 1.79
C ARG A 544 -22.38 -34.17 2.05
N THR A 545 -21.71 -33.13 1.59
CA THR A 545 -22.07 -31.74 1.93
C THR A 545 -22.19 -30.89 0.68
N VAL A 546 -23.35 -30.24 0.51
CA VAL A 546 -23.53 -29.13 -0.44
C VAL A 546 -23.46 -27.85 0.36
N PHE A 547 -22.65 -26.89 -0.10
CA PHE A 547 -22.45 -25.64 0.62
C PHE A 547 -22.36 -24.44 -0.32
N GLY A 548 -22.67 -23.27 0.21
CA GLY A 548 -22.50 -22.00 -0.48
C GLY A 548 -22.56 -20.80 0.46
N GLY A 549 -22.17 -19.65 -0.05
CA GLY A 549 -22.15 -18.44 0.74
C GLY A 549 -21.71 -17.23 -0.03
N LEU A 550 -21.56 -16.13 0.71
CA LEU A 550 -21.15 -14.84 0.19
C LEU A 550 -20.10 -14.19 1.09
N SER A 551 -19.29 -13.33 0.49
CA SER A 551 -18.38 -12.43 1.17
C SER A 551 -18.62 -11.01 0.65
N TRP A 552 -18.78 -10.07 1.57
CA TRP A 552 -19.03 -8.66 1.27
C TRP A 552 -18.00 -7.77 1.95
N ASP A 553 -17.18 -7.09 1.14
CA ASP A 553 -16.24 -6.07 1.61
C ASP A 553 -17.00 -4.75 1.78
N VAL A 554 -17.46 -4.51 3.02
CA VAL A 554 -18.20 -3.31 3.42
C VAL A 554 -17.32 -2.07 3.26
N SER A 555 -16.03 -2.21 3.56
CA SER A 555 -14.99 -1.21 3.38
C SER A 555 -13.64 -1.90 3.22
N ASP A 556 -12.60 -1.16 2.83
CA ASP A 556 -11.24 -1.71 2.70
C ASP A 556 -10.75 -2.51 3.93
N PRO A 557 -11.06 -2.14 5.20
CA PRO A 557 -10.67 -2.94 6.37
C PRO A 557 -11.66 -4.04 6.76
N LEU A 558 -12.94 -3.96 6.38
CA LEU A 558 -14.01 -4.77 6.96
C LEU A 558 -14.72 -5.65 5.94
N THR A 559 -14.66 -6.96 6.16
CA THR A 559 -15.33 -7.98 5.35
C THR A 559 -16.35 -8.74 6.21
N LEU A 560 -17.57 -8.91 5.69
CA LEU A 560 -18.60 -9.77 6.27
C LEU A 560 -18.76 -11.03 5.42
N ARG A 561 -19.05 -12.16 6.07
CA ARG A 561 -19.29 -13.45 5.42
C ARG A 561 -20.58 -14.08 5.95
N ALA A 562 -21.33 -14.71 5.06
CA ALA A 562 -22.43 -15.59 5.41
C ALA A 562 -22.35 -16.89 4.60
N SER A 563 -22.75 -18.02 5.20
CA SER A 563 -22.74 -19.32 4.56
C SER A 563 -23.91 -20.19 4.99
N LEU A 564 -24.31 -21.10 4.09
CA LEU A 564 -25.26 -22.17 4.35
C LEU A 564 -24.67 -23.47 3.83
N ALA A 565 -24.81 -24.55 4.58
CA ALA A 565 -24.46 -25.89 4.14
C ALA A 565 -25.52 -26.89 4.57
N HIS A 566 -25.64 -27.97 3.80
CA HIS A 566 -26.45 -29.12 4.15
C HIS A 566 -25.57 -30.36 4.00
N GLU A 567 -25.41 -31.08 5.10
CA GLU A 567 -24.53 -32.22 5.28
C GLU A 567 -25.38 -33.47 5.59
N GLN A 568 -25.18 -34.50 4.78
CA GLN A 568 -25.77 -35.82 4.96
C GLN A 568 -24.78 -36.70 5.71
N ARG A 569 -25.21 -37.27 6.83
CA ARG A 569 -24.42 -38.22 7.64
C ARG A 569 -25.19 -39.53 7.75
N PRO A 570 -24.52 -40.66 8.08
CA PRO A 570 -25.18 -41.96 8.15
C PRO A 570 -26.34 -42.03 9.16
N THR A 571 -26.29 -41.21 10.21
CA THR A 571 -27.22 -41.25 11.34
C THR A 571 -28.21 -40.09 11.37
N PHE A 572 -27.90 -38.96 10.73
CA PHE A 572 -28.75 -37.78 10.66
C PHE A 572 -28.23 -36.79 9.60
N ASP A 573 -29.12 -35.95 9.09
CA ASP A 573 -28.77 -34.77 8.30
C ASP A 573 -28.53 -33.55 9.20
N ARG A 574 -27.63 -32.67 8.78
CA ARG A 574 -27.21 -31.45 9.47
C ARG A 574 -27.29 -30.25 8.52
N THR A 575 -28.02 -29.20 8.93
CA THR A 575 -28.08 -27.94 8.19
C THR A 575 -27.31 -26.86 8.97
N ILE A 576 -26.33 -26.24 8.33
CA ILE A 576 -25.37 -25.34 8.97
C ILE A 576 -25.56 -23.93 8.42
N PHE A 577 -25.71 -22.96 9.31
CA PHE A 577 -25.70 -21.54 8.99
C PHE A 577 -24.49 -20.87 9.65
N GLY A 578 -23.69 -20.14 8.86
CA GLY A 578 -22.49 -19.48 9.33
C GLY A 578 -22.51 -17.97 9.09
N LEU A 579 -21.99 -17.20 10.05
CA LEU A 579 -21.70 -15.78 9.93
C LEU A 579 -20.26 -15.51 10.34
N GLY A 580 -19.60 -14.59 9.64
CA GLY A 580 -18.23 -14.19 9.94
C GLY A 580 -17.97 -12.73 9.68
N LEU A 581 -16.97 -12.21 10.38
CA LEU A 581 -16.45 -10.86 10.27
C LEU A 581 -14.92 -10.92 10.27
N THR A 582 -14.30 -10.23 9.33
CA THR A 582 -12.85 -10.00 9.29
C THR A 582 -12.60 -8.50 9.29
N ALA A 583 -11.80 -8.02 10.24
CA ALA A 583 -11.34 -6.64 10.33
C ALA A 583 -9.81 -6.58 10.24
N ARG A 584 -9.28 -5.65 9.44
CA ARG A 584 -7.83 -5.38 9.31
C ARG A 584 -7.53 -3.97 9.80
N PHE A 585 -6.51 -3.80 10.64
CA PHE A 585 -6.14 -2.49 11.20
C PHE A 585 -4.65 -2.33 11.46
#